data_AF-A0A935IXY8-F1
#
_entry.id   AF-A0A935IXY8-F1
#
_cell.length_a   1.000
_cell.length_b   1.000
_cell.length_c   1.000
_cell.angle_alpha   90.00
_cell.angle_beta   90.00
_cell.angle_gamma   90.00
#
_symmetry.space_group_name_H-M   'P 1'
#
loop_
_entity.id
_entity.type
_entity.pdbx_description
1 polymer ?
#
loop_
_entity_poly.entity_id
_entity_poly.type
_entity_poly.pdbx_seq_one_letter_code
_entity_poly.pdbx_strand_id
1 'polypeptide(L)'
;MAIKILQGELEAYWEQGMEGLILFSFMPEGGKGLNDLITLQNGQLLTIFNADDSILWSGTISFIRRSDFWDRHKLDADIWSNEKQKGVSYADWMDWFWRKPPLKAKLAFEEQA
;
A
#
# COMPACT_ATOMS: atom_id res chain seq x y z
N MET A 1 21.36 10.41 9.21
CA MET A 1 20.08 9.75 8.85
C MET A 1 20.42 8.53 8.03
N ALA A 2 19.94 7.36 8.42
CA ALA A 2 20.15 6.11 7.69
C ALA A 2 18.87 5.78 6.89
N ILE A 3 19.04 5.33 5.65
CA ILE A 3 17.92 4.82 4.84
C ILE A 3 17.75 3.35 5.21
N LYS A 4 16.55 3.00 5.69
CA LYS A 4 16.14 1.63 5.94
C LYS A 4 15.46 1.09 4.69
N ILE A 5 15.79 -0.14 4.31
CA ILE A 5 15.17 -0.84 3.18
C ILE A 5 14.65 -2.17 3.70
N LEU A 6 13.36 -2.41 3.52
CA LEU A 6 12.67 -3.63 3.92
C LEU A 6 12.15 -4.37 2.69
N GLN A 7 12.17 -5.70 2.77
CA GLN A 7 11.46 -6.59 1.84
C GLN A 7 10.24 -7.16 2.56
N GLY A 8 9.20 -7.47 1.82
CA GLY A 8 7.93 -7.87 2.40
C GLY A 8 6.82 -7.93 1.36
N GLU A 9 5.59 -7.72 1.81
CA GLU A 9 4.38 -7.83 1.00
C GLU A 9 3.47 -6.62 1.20
N LEU A 10 2.69 -6.28 0.18
CA LEU A 10 1.60 -5.32 0.32
C LEU A 10 0.45 -5.93 1.09
N GLU A 11 -0.13 -5.15 1.99
CA GLU A 11 -1.29 -5.58 2.75
C GLU A 11 -2.29 -4.44 2.89
N ALA A 12 -3.56 -4.77 2.66
CA ALA A 12 -4.64 -3.85 2.90
C ALA A 12 -5.23 -4.12 4.28
N TYR A 13 -5.10 -3.15 5.17
CA TYR A 13 -5.58 -3.28 6.52
C TYR A 13 -6.93 -2.57 6.70
N TRP A 14 -7.84 -3.26 7.39
CA TRP A 14 -9.12 -2.71 7.81
C TRP A 14 -9.57 -3.41 9.09
N GLU A 15 -10.30 -2.69 9.94
CA GLU A 15 -10.88 -3.21 11.18
C GLU A 15 -12.35 -2.82 11.33
N GLN A 16 -13.08 -3.58 12.16
CA GLN A 16 -14.42 -3.21 12.59
C GLN A 16 -14.38 -1.85 13.30
N GLY A 17 -15.20 -0.91 12.85
CA GLY A 17 -15.22 0.48 13.33
C GLY A 17 -14.58 1.50 12.38
N MET A 18 -13.91 1.03 11.31
CA MET A 18 -13.37 1.89 10.26
C MET A 18 -14.38 2.22 9.14
N GLU A 19 -15.63 1.75 9.25
CA GLU A 19 -16.70 2.00 8.25
C GLU A 19 -16.30 1.64 6.80
N GLY A 20 -15.51 0.57 6.65
CA GLY A 20 -15.00 0.12 5.36
C GLY A 20 -13.77 0.89 4.85
N LEU A 21 -13.23 1.83 5.63
CA LEU A 21 -11.98 2.51 5.33
C LEU A 21 -10.79 1.55 5.44
N ILE A 22 -9.89 1.61 4.47
CA ILE A 22 -8.64 0.84 4.48
C ILE A 22 -7.42 1.72 4.69
N LEU A 23 -6.38 1.14 5.28
CA LEU A 23 -5.03 1.67 5.29
C LEU A 23 -4.17 0.87 4.32
N PHE A 24 -3.41 1.59 3.49
CA PHE A 24 -2.41 0.99 2.62
C PHE A 24 -1.17 0.70 3.44
N SER A 25 -0.82 -0.58 3.54
CA SER A 25 0.22 -1.02 4.45
C SER A 25 1.20 -1.99 3.78
N PHE A 26 2.32 -2.19 4.46
CA PHE A 26 3.39 -3.08 4.08
C PHE A 26 3.72 -3.99 5.26
N MET A 27 3.71 -5.30 5.01
CA MET A 27 4.13 -6.30 5.98
C MET A 27 5.59 -6.66 5.70
N PRO A 28 6.55 -6.36 6.59
CA PRO A 28 7.93 -6.78 6.41
C PRO A 28 8.06 -8.31 6.46
N GLU A 29 9.07 -8.84 5.79
CA GLU A 29 9.38 -10.26 5.79
C GLU A 29 9.61 -10.76 7.23
N GLY A 30 8.90 -11.82 7.60
CA GLY A 30 8.93 -12.38 8.96
C GLY A 30 8.04 -11.66 9.97
N GLY A 31 7.36 -10.57 9.59
CA GLY A 31 6.33 -9.92 10.40
C GLY A 31 5.16 -10.84 10.71
N LYS A 32 4.59 -10.71 11.91
CA LYS A 32 3.53 -11.57 12.44
C LYS A 32 2.34 -10.74 12.89
N GLY A 33 1.59 -10.27 11.90
CA GLY A 33 0.32 -9.57 12.12
C GLY A 33 0.51 -8.09 12.48
N LEU A 34 -0.53 -7.50 13.06
CA LEU A 34 -0.76 -6.06 13.07
C LEU A 34 0.34 -5.21 13.70
N ASN A 35 1.08 -5.75 14.67
CA ASN A 35 2.15 -5.00 15.35
C ASN A 35 3.37 -4.74 14.45
N ASP A 36 3.59 -5.57 13.44
CA ASP A 36 4.70 -5.43 12.49
C ASP A 36 4.29 -4.70 11.21
N LEU A 37 3.00 -4.40 11.07
CA LEU A 37 2.43 -3.75 9.90
C LEU A 37 2.90 -2.29 9.82
N ILE A 38 3.43 -1.90 8.66
CA ILE A 38 3.90 -0.55 8.41
C ILE A 38 2.87 0.17 7.52
N THR A 39 2.16 1.14 8.07
CA THR A 39 1.31 2.03 7.27
C THR A 39 2.19 2.87 6.34
N LEU A 40 1.85 2.88 5.06
CA LEU A 40 2.57 3.64 4.06
C LEU A 40 2.37 5.15 4.24
N GLN A 41 3.41 5.92 3.93
CA GLN A 41 3.42 7.37 4.11
C GLN A 41 4.03 8.09 2.90
N ASN A 42 3.62 9.34 2.70
CA ASN A 42 4.19 10.20 1.67
C ASN A 42 5.71 10.35 1.84
N GLY A 43 6.44 10.28 0.72
CA GLY A 43 7.90 10.41 0.69
C GLY A 43 8.66 9.07 0.79
N GLN A 44 8.00 7.98 1.19
CA GLN A 44 8.62 6.65 1.15
C GLN A 44 8.78 6.18 -0.30
N LEU A 45 9.84 5.42 -0.60
CA LEU A 45 10.03 4.80 -1.90
C LEU A 45 9.51 3.35 -1.84
N LEU A 46 8.54 3.04 -2.68
CA LEU A 46 7.93 1.71 -2.76
C LEU A 46 8.19 1.10 -4.14
N THR A 47 8.56 -0.17 -4.16
CA THR A 47 8.65 -0.99 -5.37
C THR A 47 7.79 -2.23 -5.20
N ILE A 48 6.92 -2.49 -6.16
CA ILE A 48 5.96 -3.60 -6.17
C ILE A 48 6.37 -4.55 -7.30
N PHE A 49 6.35 -5.84 -7.02
CA PHE A 49 6.77 -6.88 -7.96
C PHE A 49 5.59 -7.76 -8.38
N ASN A 50 5.62 -8.22 -9.63
CA ASN A 50 4.77 -9.30 -10.11
C ASN A 50 5.22 -10.65 -9.53
N ALA A 51 4.41 -11.68 -9.77
CA ALA A 51 4.72 -13.05 -9.33
C ALA A 51 5.99 -13.64 -9.97
N ASP A 52 6.42 -13.11 -11.12
CA ASP A 52 7.66 -13.48 -11.82
C ASP A 52 8.87 -12.62 -11.39
N ASP A 53 8.74 -11.88 -10.29
CA ASP A 53 9.71 -10.93 -9.74
C ASP A 53 10.06 -9.74 -10.67
N SER A 54 9.30 -9.53 -11.77
CA SER A 54 9.39 -8.30 -12.57
C SER A 54 8.80 -7.10 -11.83
N ILE A 55 9.31 -5.90 -12.08
CA ILE A 55 8.78 -4.68 -11.46
C ILE A 55 7.41 -4.35 -12.07
N LEU A 56 6.36 -4.41 -11.24
CA LEU A 56 5.02 -3.96 -11.60
C LEU A 56 4.94 -2.42 -11.52
N TRP A 57 5.46 -1.85 -10.44
CA TRP A 57 5.46 -0.42 -10.20
C TRP A 57 6.61 -0.02 -9.26
N SER A 58 7.19 1.15 -9.46
CA SER A 58 8.20 1.71 -8.55
C SER A 58 8.09 3.22 -8.54
N GLY A 59 8.07 3.81 -7.34
CA GLY A 59 8.00 5.26 -7.20
C GLY A 59 7.89 5.73 -5.75
N THR A 60 8.01 7.04 -5.58
CA THR A 60 7.79 7.69 -4.28
C THR A 60 6.28 7.79 -4.02
N ILE A 61 5.89 7.41 -2.81
CA ILE A 61 4.52 7.49 -2.35
C ILE A 61 4.10 8.96 -2.26
N SER A 62 2.98 9.26 -2.91
CA SER A 62 2.33 10.56 -2.93
C SER A 62 0.83 10.33 -3.00
N PHE A 63 0.19 10.28 -1.84
CA PHE A 63 -1.24 10.14 -1.69
C PHE A 63 -1.97 11.43 -2.09
N ILE A 64 -3.00 11.27 -2.90
CA ILE A 64 -4.00 12.30 -3.20
C ILE A 64 -5.33 11.89 -2.57
N ARG A 65 -6.15 12.87 -2.20
CA ARG A 65 -7.43 12.62 -1.51
C ARG A 65 -8.57 12.41 -2.48
N ARG A 66 -9.62 11.75 -2.02
CA ARG A 66 -10.86 11.48 -2.78
C ARG A 66 -11.52 12.74 -3.33
N SER A 67 -11.36 13.90 -2.68
CA SER A 67 -11.81 15.19 -3.23
C SER A 67 -11.13 15.55 -4.56
N ASP A 68 -9.96 14.97 -4.81
CA ASP A 68 -9.05 15.34 -5.90
C ASP A 68 -9.04 14.30 -7.03
N PHE A 69 -9.81 13.21 -6.91
CA PHE A 69 -9.98 12.20 -7.95
C PHE A 69 -11.43 11.68 -8.06
N TRP A 70 -11.91 11.52 -9.29
CA TRP A 70 -13.29 11.11 -9.59
C TRP A 70 -13.44 9.62 -9.91
N ASP A 71 -12.36 8.85 -9.83
CA ASP A 71 -12.38 7.41 -10.08
C ASP A 71 -13.24 6.71 -9.02
N ARG A 72 -14.33 6.09 -9.47
CA ARG A 72 -15.16 5.21 -8.66
C ARG A 72 -14.80 3.78 -9.04
N HIS A 73 -14.25 3.01 -8.11
CA HIS A 73 -14.12 1.58 -8.27
C HIS A 73 -15.18 0.86 -7.45
N LYS A 74 -15.86 -0.11 -8.09
CA LYS A 74 -16.75 -1.05 -7.38
C LYS A 74 -15.86 -2.18 -6.90
N LEU A 75 -15.32 -2.04 -5.70
CA LEU A 75 -14.80 -3.23 -5.02
C LEU A 75 -15.98 -4.11 -4.64
N ASP A 76 -15.79 -5.43 -4.65
CA ASP A 76 -16.85 -6.41 -4.38
C ASP A 76 -17.37 -6.38 -2.93
N ALA A 77 -16.81 -5.52 -2.07
CA ALA A 77 -17.25 -5.25 -0.70
C ALA A 77 -17.38 -3.74 -0.49
N ASP A 78 -18.16 -3.31 0.52
CA ASP A 78 -18.32 -1.91 0.98
C ASP A 78 -17.00 -1.33 1.57
N ILE A 79 -15.91 -1.48 0.84
CA ILE A 79 -14.55 -1.17 1.22
C ILE A 79 -14.06 -0.07 0.31
N TRP A 80 -13.47 0.96 0.89
CA TRP A 80 -13.05 2.17 0.20
C TRP A 80 -11.88 2.83 0.92
N SER A 81 -11.22 3.77 0.26
CA SER A 81 -10.16 4.59 0.83
C SER A 81 -10.41 6.06 0.53
N ASN A 82 -9.98 6.93 1.45
CA ASN A 82 -9.96 8.37 1.25
C ASN A 82 -8.79 8.84 0.37
N GLU A 83 -7.85 7.96 0.08
CA GLU A 83 -6.65 8.30 -0.63
C GLU A 83 -6.23 7.24 -1.65
N LYS A 84 -5.33 7.63 -2.55
CA LYS A 84 -4.67 6.72 -3.49
C LYS A 84 -3.34 7.29 -3.94
N GLN A 85 -2.48 6.44 -4.47
CA GLN A 85 -1.25 6.89 -5.10
C GLN A 85 -1.54 7.80 -6.31
N LYS A 86 -0.90 8.97 -6.34
CA LYS A 86 -0.95 9.90 -7.47
C LYS A 86 -0.38 9.22 -8.72
N GLY A 87 -1.10 9.35 -9.84
CA GLY A 87 -0.69 8.79 -11.12
C GLY A 87 -0.97 7.29 -11.31
N VAL A 88 -1.52 6.61 -10.31
CA VAL A 88 -2.04 5.23 -10.42
C VAL A 88 -3.57 5.30 -10.39
N SER A 89 -4.27 4.50 -11.20
CA SER A 89 -5.74 4.48 -11.14
C SER A 89 -6.20 4.00 -9.76
N TYR A 90 -7.39 4.43 -9.31
CA TYR A 90 -7.89 3.96 -8.01
C TYR A 90 -8.10 2.43 -8.01
N ALA A 91 -8.54 1.89 -9.14
CA ALA A 91 -8.74 0.47 -9.35
C ALA A 91 -7.44 -0.32 -9.15
N ASP A 92 -6.40 -0.02 -9.93
CA ASP A 92 -5.12 -0.72 -9.86
C ASP A 92 -4.51 -0.63 -8.47
N TRP A 93 -4.58 0.56 -7.85
CA TRP A 93 -4.06 0.77 -6.52
C TRP A 93 -4.78 -0.09 -5.47
N MET A 94 -6.11 -0.21 -5.53
CA MET A 94 -6.83 -1.09 -4.61
C MET A 94 -6.53 -2.56 -4.90
N ASP A 95 -6.53 -2.96 -6.18
CA ASP A 95 -6.28 -4.33 -6.61
C ASP A 95 -4.92 -4.86 -6.14
N TRP A 96 -3.88 -4.03 -6.14
CA TRP A 96 -2.55 -4.43 -5.69
C TRP A 96 -2.50 -4.83 -4.22
N PHE A 97 -3.25 -4.13 -3.36
CA PHE A 97 -3.28 -4.40 -1.92
C PHE A 97 -4.30 -5.50 -1.58
N TRP A 98 -5.31 -5.73 -2.43
CA TRP A 98 -6.35 -6.74 -2.22
C TRP A 98 -6.04 -8.11 -2.84
N ARG A 99 -4.96 -8.19 -3.61
CA ARG A 99 -4.59 -9.40 -4.35
C ARG A 99 -4.32 -10.57 -3.39
N LYS A 100 -4.75 -11.77 -3.81
CA LYS A 100 -4.41 -13.04 -3.17
C LYS A 100 -3.74 -13.98 -4.19
N PRO A 101 -2.50 -14.43 -3.97
CA PRO A 101 -1.60 -14.07 -2.86
C PRO A 101 -1.17 -12.58 -2.91
N PRO A 102 -0.71 -12.01 -1.78
CA PRO A 102 -0.18 -10.65 -1.72
C PRO A 102 0.97 -10.41 -2.70
N LEU A 103 1.12 -9.16 -3.14
CA LEU A 103 2.25 -8.76 -3.99
C LEU A 103 3.50 -8.54 -3.14
N LYS A 104 4.62 -9.11 -3.57
CA LYS A 104 5.93 -8.79 -3.00
C LYS A 104 6.25 -7.31 -3.21
N ALA A 105 6.89 -6.72 -2.24
CA ALA A 105 7.28 -5.32 -2.28
C ALA A 105 8.61 -5.05 -1.57
N LYS A 106 9.20 -3.91 -1.90
CA LYS A 106 10.33 -3.30 -1.18
C LYS A 106 9.96 -1.89 -0.78
N LEU A 107 10.19 -1.56 0.49
CA LEU A 107 9.90 -0.25 1.06
C LEU A 107 11.19 0.39 1.58
N ALA A 108 11.48 1.62 1.17
CA ALA A 108 12.62 2.39 1.65
C ALA A 108 12.18 3.72 2.26
N PHE A 109 12.71 4.04 3.44
CA PHE A 109 12.38 5.25 4.20
C PHE A 109 13.52 5.66 5.14
N GLU A 110 13.51 6.91 5.57
CA GLU A 110 14.46 7.42 6.55
C GLU A 110 14.09 6.91 7.95
N GLU A 111 15.06 6.32 8.66
CA GLU A 111 14.89 5.97 10.06
C GLU A 111 15.12 7.22 10.92
N GLN A 112 14.09 7.66 11.65
CA GLN A 112 14.25 8.70 12.66
C GLN A 112 14.99 8.08 13.85
N ALA A 113 16.18 8.63 14.15
CA ALA A 113 17.05 8.20 15.26
C ALA A 113 16.51 8.66 16.62
#